data_AF-A0A292EB43-F1
#
_entry.id   AF-A0A292EB43-F1
#
_cell.length_a   1.000
_cell.length_b   1.000
_cell.length_c   1.000
_cell.angle_alpha   90.00
_cell.angle_beta   90.00
_cell.angle_gamma   90.00
#
_symmetry.space_group_name_H-M   'P 1'
#
loop_
_entity.id
_entity.type
_entity.pdbx_description
1 polymer ?
#
loop_
_entity_poly.entity_id
_entity_poly.type
_entity_poly.pdbx_seq_one_letter_code
_entity_poly.pdbx_strand_id
1 'polypeptide(L)' 'MHLVRKFLADRQGATAIEYGLLAAIMGAALIGGFGAFSGSLQNMFGTIETNVTGAGN' A
#
# COMPACT_ATOMS: atom_id res chain seq x y z
N MET A 1 -32.26 -27.97 13.36
CA MET A 1 -31.27 -26.94 13.81
C MET A 1 -29.82 -27.25 13.41
N HIS A 2 -29.56 -28.00 12.34
CA HIS A 2 -28.19 -28.34 11.96
C HIS A 2 -27.49 -27.21 11.18
N LEU A 3 -28.22 -26.52 10.30
CA LEU A 3 -27.70 -25.41 9.49
C LEU A 3 -27.28 -24.20 10.34
N VAL A 4 -28.12 -23.77 11.28
CA VAL A 4 -27.85 -22.63 12.18
C VAL A 4 -26.59 -22.88 13.01
N ARG A 5 -26.43 -24.10 13.53
CA ARG A 5 -25.26 -24.50 14.33
C ARG A 5 -23.97 -24.60 13.51
N LYS A 6 -24.09 -24.95 12.22
CA LYS A 6 -22.96 -25.01 11.28
C LYS A 6 -22.50 -23.61 10.84
N PHE A 7 -23.43 -22.67 10.70
CA PHE A 7 -23.12 -21.25 10.45
C PHE A 7 -22.43 -20.59 11.65
N LEU A 8 -22.90 -20.84 12.87
CA LEU A 8 -22.27 -20.37 14.12
C LEU A 8 -20.87 -20.96 14.36
N ALA A 9 -20.57 -22.13 13.80
CA ALA A 9 -19.28 -22.79 13.91
C ALA A 9 -18.31 -22.42 12.77
N ASP A 10 -18.77 -21.69 11.76
CA ASP A 10 -17.95 -21.32 10.61
C ASP A 10 -16.98 -20.18 10.97
N ARG A 11 -15.69 -20.43 10.77
CA ARG A 11 -14.62 -19.44 11.00
C ARG A 11 -14.11 -18.84 9.70
N GLN A 12 -14.50 -19.36 8.53
CA GLN A 12 -14.00 -18.87 7.24
C GLN A 12 -14.33 -17.38 7.03
N GLY A 13 -15.53 -16.94 7.42
CA GLY A 13 -15.92 -15.53 7.40
C GLY A 13 -15.16 -14.65 8.41
N ALA A 14 -14.92 -15.17 9.62
CA ALA A 14 -14.13 -14.47 10.64
C ALA A 14 -12.66 -14.32 10.22
N THR A 15 -12.08 -15.34 9.59
CA THR A 15 -10.71 -15.28 9.04
C THR A 15 -10.59 -14.33 7.84
N ALA A 16 -11.64 -14.19 7.03
CA ALA A 16 -11.63 -13.22 5.92
C ALA A 16 -11.54 -11.76 6.40
N ILE A 17 -12.11 -11.45 7.57
CA ILE A 17 -12.00 -10.13 8.19
C ILE A 17 -10.59 -9.84 8.71
N GLU A 18 -9.91 -10.85 9.28
CA GLU A 18 -8.55 -10.70 9.81
C GLU A 18 -7.53 -10.49 8.68
N TYR A 19 -7.57 -11.33 7.65
CA TYR A 19 -6.72 -11.15 6.48
C TYR A 19 -7.12 -9.90 5.67
N GLY A 20 -8.41 -9.52 5.68
CA GLY A 20 -8.89 -8.26 5.12
C GLY A 20 -8.29 -7.03 5.81
N LEU A 21 -8.20 -7.04 7.14
CA LEU A 21 -7.57 -5.97 7.90
C LEU A 21 -6.05 -5.88 7.64
N LEU A 22 -5.37 -7.02 7.59
CA LEU A 22 -3.95 -7.06 7.23
C LEU A 22 -3.71 -6.53 5.81
N ALA A 23 -4.53 -6.94 4.84
CA ALA A 23 -4.46 -6.45 3.47
C ALA A 23 -4.72 -4.93 3.38
N ALA A 24 -5.66 -4.41 4.16
CA ALA A 24 -5.96 -2.98 4.22
C ALA A 24 -4.76 -2.16 4.75
N ILE A 25 -4.12 -2.62 5.83
CA ILE A 25 -2.95 -1.94 6.41
C ILE A 25 -1.76 -1.97 5.46
N MET A 26 -1.49 -3.12 4.83
CA MET A 26 -0.43 -3.26 3.83
C MET A 26 -0.70 -2.36 2.61
N GLY A 27 -1.95 -2.32 2.13
CA GLY A 27 -2.35 -1.44 1.04
C GLY A 27 -2.15 0.04 1.36
N ALA A 28 -2.57 0.48 2.54
CA ALA A 28 -2.36 1.86 2.98
C ALA A 28 -0.87 2.23 3.10
N ALA A 29 -0.05 1.32 3.63
CA ALA A 29 1.40 1.52 3.72
C ALA A 29 2.06 1.60 2.35
N LEU A 30 1.64 0.76 1.39
CA LEU A 30 2.14 0.81 0.02
C LEU A 30 1.77 2.12 -0.68
N ILE A 31 0.52 2.57 -0.58
CA ILE A 31 0.07 3.84 -1.19
C ILE A 31 0.88 5.01 -0.61
N GLY A 32 1.02 5.09 0.71
CA GLY A 32 1.80 6.14 1.37
C GLY A 32 3.29 6.08 1.01
N GLY A 33 3.88 4.88 1.03
CA GLY A 33 5.28 4.65 0.72
C GLY A 33 5.64 4.98 -0.73
N PHE A 34 4.79 4.58 -1.69
CA PHE A 34 4.99 4.91 -3.11
C PHE A 34 4.90 6.41 -3.38
N GLY A 35 4.01 7.13 -2.69
CA GLY A 35 3.93 8.59 -2.80
C GLY A 35 5.23 9.27 -2.38
N ALA A 36 5.76 8.92 -1.21
CA ALA A 36 7.03 9.45 -0.72
C ALA A 36 8.21 9.09 -1.63
N PHE A 37 8.29 7.82 -2.06
CA PHE A 37 9.33 7.33 -2.96
C PHE A 37 9.32 8.07 -4.31
N SER A 38 8.13 8.24 -4.91
CA SER A 38 7.98 8.99 -6.17
C SER A 38 8.44 10.44 -6.02
N GLY A 39 8.08 11.11 -4.91
CA GLY A 39 8.55 12.47 -4.62
C GLY A 39 10.08 12.55 -4.52
N SER A 40 10.71 11.59 -3.83
CA SER A 40 12.18 11.52 -3.75
C SER A 40 12.84 11.31 -5.12
N LEU A 41 12.28 10.45 -5.97
CA LEU A 41 12.79 10.24 -7.33
C LEU A 41 12.66 11.50 -8.19
N GLN A 42 11.51 12.19 -8.15
CA GLN A 42 11.31 13.44 -8.88
C GLN A 42 12.31 14.51 -8.44
N ASN A 43 12.56 14.65 -7.14
CA ASN A 43 13.56 15.59 -6.61
C ASN A 43 14.98 15.24 -7.09
N MET A 44 15.33 13.95 -7.13
CA MET A 44 16.63 13.50 -7.64
C MET A 44 16.79 13.86 -9.12
N PHE A 45 15.79 13.56 -9.95
CA PHE A 45 15.85 13.89 -11.38
C PHE A 45 15.84 15.40 -11.62
N GLY A 46 15.07 16.18 -10.86
CA GLY A 46 15.08 17.65 -10.95
C GLY A 46 16.43 18.26 -10.55
N THR A 47 17.13 17.65 -9.58
CA THR A 47 18.50 18.07 -9.21
C THR A 47 19.48 17.80 -10.36
N ILE A 48 19.38 16.64 -11.00
CA ILE A 48 20.20 16.30 -12.17
C ILE A 48 19.91 17.27 -13.32
N GLU A 49 18.64 17.52 -13.63
CA GLU A 49 18.21 18.46 -14.67
C GLU A 49 18.77 19.86 -14.43
N THR A 50 18.68 20.35 -13.19
CA THR A 50 19.21 21.67 -12.79
C THR A 50 20.71 21.74 -13.01
N ASN A 51 21.46 20.71 -12.62
CA ASN A 51 22.91 20.67 -12.78
C ASN A 51 23.34 20.59 -14.25
N VAL A 52 22.64 19.78 -15.05
CA VAL A 52 22.92 19.64 -16.49
C VAL A 52 22.61 20.95 -17.22
N THR A 53 21.48 21.58 -16.92
CA THR A 53 21.08 22.85 -17.55
C THR A 53 21.98 24.00 -17.10
N GLY A 54 22.35 24.03 -15.82
CA GLY A 54 23.28 25.03 -15.28
C GLY A 54 24.70 24.92 -15.84
N ALA A 55 25.17 23.70 -16.13
CA ALA A 55 26.49 23.48 -16.75
C ALA A 55 26.53 23.81 -18.25
N GLY A 56 25.37 23.84 -18.92
CA GLY A 56 25.25 24.17 -20.33
C GLY A 56 25.18 25.67 -20.64
N ASN A 57 25.09 26.53 -19.62
CA ASN A 57 25.09 27.99 -19.74
C ASN A 57 26.42 28.59 -19.30
#